data_AF-A0A1V5LT14-F1
#
_entry.id   AF-A0A1V5LT14-F1
#
_cell.length_a   1.000
_cell.length_b   1.000
_cell.length_c   1.000
_cell.angle_alpha   90.00
_cell.angle_beta   90.00
_cell.angle_gamma   90.00
#
_symmetry.space_group_name_H-M   'P 1'
#
loop_
_entity.id
_entity.type
_entity.pdbx_description
1 polymer ?
#
loop_
_entity_poly.entity_id
_entity_poly.type
_entity_poly.pdbx_seq_one_letter_code
_entity_poly.pdbx_strand_id
1 'polypeptide(L)'
;MPPGDQLWFDNQSSDDLVQDKIEAAGSKLKSLTLLSQSFLLSGRLYQLSLPNLKELVIPSLYFFDQPEGWKFLHSLTNLEILVAEYTEAKDSILQGLYQAPWWEKLTQLELKLASLKDSKLWQDLWLDRSLNLRILCLFFLNRDLAKTVLLSKLPRLEYLVLGTELGDDFLLQLSEADLPLLTDLDLSHAAVTEKATLDFLNASRPGLPNLARLRKRFFSEQQIECYDWNGSSVGYVNEELSDQEIQEKYFAGTGLKVLPASEQLNIRGQRQNRLRPLERPAPR
;
A
#
# COMPACT_ATOMS: atom_id res chain seq x y z
N MET A 1 -14.63 11.64 -15.84
CA MET A 1 -14.71 10.22 -16.21
C MET A 1 -16.15 9.91 -16.58
N PRO A 2 -16.40 9.07 -17.60
CA PRO A 2 -17.76 8.69 -18.01
C PRO A 2 -18.47 7.85 -16.93
N PRO A 3 -19.81 7.90 -16.83
CA PRO A 3 -20.59 6.95 -16.05
C PRO A 3 -20.35 5.51 -16.51
N GLY A 4 -20.05 4.60 -15.57
CA GLY A 4 -19.81 3.17 -15.86
C GLY A 4 -18.35 2.73 -15.92
N ASP A 5 -17.38 3.66 -15.90
CA ASP A 5 -15.95 3.32 -15.89
C ASP A 5 -15.44 2.91 -14.49
N GLN A 6 -16.17 3.27 -13.42
CA GLN A 6 -15.81 2.98 -12.03
C GLN A 6 -17.02 2.50 -11.24
N LEU A 7 -16.86 1.44 -10.46
CA LEU A 7 -17.86 0.94 -9.52
C LEU A 7 -17.26 0.74 -8.12
N TRP A 8 -18.08 0.95 -7.10
CA TRP A 8 -17.72 0.80 -5.70
C TRP A 8 -18.87 0.15 -4.94
N PHE A 9 -18.56 -0.89 -4.17
CA PHE A 9 -19.54 -1.63 -3.38
C PHE A 9 -19.00 -1.92 -1.98
N ASP A 10 -19.80 -1.62 -0.96
CA ASP A 10 -19.53 -1.95 0.44
C ASP A 10 -20.31 -3.19 0.91
N ASN A 11 -20.09 -3.59 2.16
CA ASN A 11 -20.83 -4.69 2.80
C ASN A 11 -22.34 -4.45 2.95
N GLN A 12 -22.86 -3.26 2.60
CA GLN A 12 -24.31 -2.99 2.60
C GLN A 12 -24.93 -3.25 1.23
N SER A 13 -24.12 -3.46 0.19
CA SER A 13 -24.56 -3.73 -1.17
C SER A 13 -25.01 -5.19 -1.30
N SER A 14 -26.23 -5.43 -1.79
CA SER A 14 -26.73 -6.79 -2.03
C SER A 14 -26.04 -7.45 -3.23
N ASP A 15 -25.91 -8.77 -3.20
CA ASP A 15 -25.20 -9.53 -4.24
C ASP A 15 -25.79 -9.33 -5.64
N ASP A 16 -27.13 -9.27 -5.75
CA ASP A 16 -27.82 -9.06 -7.03
C ASP A 16 -27.55 -7.65 -7.58
N LEU A 17 -27.54 -6.63 -6.71
CA LEU A 17 -27.20 -5.26 -7.12
C LEU A 17 -25.75 -5.18 -7.62
N VAL A 18 -24.82 -5.84 -6.92
CA VAL A 18 -23.40 -5.87 -7.31
C VAL A 18 -23.26 -6.52 -8.69
N GLN A 19 -23.88 -7.68 -8.89
CA GLN A 19 -23.84 -8.42 -10.15
C GLN A 19 -24.41 -7.59 -11.30
N ASP A 20 -25.65 -7.10 -11.16
CA ASP A 20 -26.36 -6.35 -12.20
C ASP A 20 -25.56 -5.12 -12.65
N LYS A 21 -24.95 -4.41 -11.69
CA LYS A 21 -24.16 -3.20 -11.99
C LYS A 21 -22.85 -3.51 -12.69
N ILE A 22 -22.16 -4.58 -12.31
CA ILE A 22 -20.92 -4.99 -12.97
C ILE A 22 -21.22 -5.49 -14.39
N GLU A 23 -22.24 -6.31 -14.57
CA GLU A 23 -22.66 -6.81 -15.89
C GLU A 23 -23.14 -5.67 -16.81
N ALA A 24 -23.90 -4.71 -16.29
CA ALA A 24 -24.34 -3.54 -17.04
C ALA A 24 -23.17 -2.63 -17.47
N ALA A 25 -22.12 -2.51 -16.65
CA ALA A 25 -20.91 -1.80 -17.03
C ALA A 25 -20.10 -2.58 -18.09
N GLY A 26 -20.06 -3.92 -17.97
CA GLY A 26 -19.44 -4.84 -18.91
C GLY A 26 -18.01 -4.42 -19.26
N SER A 27 -17.69 -4.34 -20.55
CA SER A 27 -16.36 -3.95 -21.04
C SER A 27 -16.00 -2.48 -20.80
N LYS A 28 -16.89 -1.63 -20.28
CA LYS A 28 -16.57 -0.23 -19.96
C LYS A 28 -15.89 -0.10 -18.59
N LEU A 29 -16.06 -1.09 -17.71
CA LEU A 29 -15.51 -1.02 -16.35
C LEU A 29 -13.98 -1.03 -16.36
N LYS A 30 -13.38 0.00 -15.76
CA LYS A 30 -11.91 0.16 -15.63
C LYS A 30 -11.43 0.07 -14.19
N SER A 31 -12.27 0.46 -13.22
CA SER A 31 -11.92 0.47 -11.81
C SER A 31 -13.05 -0.15 -10.98
N LEU A 32 -12.70 -1.12 -10.15
CA LEU A 32 -13.64 -1.81 -9.28
C LEU A 32 -13.10 -1.83 -7.85
N THR A 33 -13.85 -1.20 -6.95
CA THR A 33 -13.67 -1.40 -5.51
C THR A 33 -14.80 -2.28 -5.00
N LEU A 34 -14.46 -3.48 -4.53
CA LEU A 34 -15.42 -4.47 -4.09
C LEU A 34 -15.10 -4.88 -2.66
N LEU A 35 -15.76 -4.22 -1.71
CA LEU A 35 -15.65 -4.51 -0.27
C LEU A 35 -16.79 -5.40 0.25
N SER A 36 -17.80 -5.68 -0.58
CA SER A 36 -18.88 -6.61 -0.26
C SER A 36 -18.36 -8.04 -0.13
N GLN A 37 -18.19 -8.50 1.11
CA GLN A 37 -17.65 -9.83 1.40
C GLN A 37 -18.63 -10.94 1.04
N SER A 38 -19.94 -10.72 1.15
CA SER A 38 -20.95 -11.72 0.74
C SER A 38 -20.80 -12.05 -0.75
N PHE A 39 -20.67 -11.02 -1.59
CA PHE A 39 -20.53 -11.20 -3.02
C PHE A 39 -19.22 -11.91 -3.38
N LEU A 40 -18.11 -11.56 -2.72
CA LEU A 40 -16.82 -12.24 -2.90
C LEU A 40 -16.87 -13.72 -2.49
N LEU A 41 -17.52 -14.04 -1.37
CA LEU A 41 -17.70 -15.40 -0.88
C LEU A 41 -18.63 -16.24 -1.78
N SER A 42 -19.60 -15.61 -2.43
CA SER A 42 -20.54 -16.30 -3.31
C SER A 42 -19.88 -16.92 -4.56
N GLY A 43 -18.68 -16.47 -4.92
CA GLY A 43 -17.98 -16.89 -6.14
C GLY A 43 -18.58 -16.35 -7.44
N ARG A 44 -19.66 -15.55 -7.38
CA ARG A 44 -20.31 -14.93 -8.56
C ARG A 44 -19.34 -14.03 -9.34
N LEU A 45 -18.41 -13.37 -8.66
CA LEU A 45 -17.38 -12.56 -9.30
C LEU A 45 -16.58 -13.33 -10.35
N TYR A 46 -16.26 -14.60 -10.11
CA TYR A 46 -15.41 -15.42 -11.00
C TYR A 46 -16.08 -15.77 -12.32
N GLN A 47 -17.40 -15.56 -12.43
CA GLN A 47 -18.19 -15.79 -13.64
C GLN A 47 -18.22 -14.56 -14.55
N LEU A 48 -17.78 -13.40 -14.05
CA LEU A 48 -17.82 -12.14 -14.78
C LEU A 48 -16.60 -11.97 -15.69
N SER A 49 -16.81 -11.36 -16.85
CA SER A 49 -15.73 -11.01 -17.78
C SER A 49 -15.44 -9.51 -17.69
N LEU A 50 -14.25 -9.17 -17.16
CA LEU A 50 -13.81 -7.78 -16.94
C LEU A 50 -12.54 -7.46 -17.76
N PRO A 51 -12.58 -7.56 -19.10
CA PRO A 51 -11.37 -7.53 -19.93
C PRO A 51 -10.62 -6.19 -19.90
N ASN A 52 -11.30 -5.10 -19.55
CA ASN A 52 -10.74 -3.75 -19.52
C ASN A 52 -10.47 -3.22 -18.10
N LEU A 53 -10.62 -4.09 -17.08
CA LEU A 53 -10.34 -3.70 -15.70
C LEU A 53 -8.84 -3.43 -15.52
N LYS A 54 -8.54 -2.24 -15.01
CA LYS A 54 -7.18 -1.75 -14.72
C LYS A 54 -6.91 -1.65 -13.23
N GLU A 55 -7.95 -1.42 -12.43
CA GLU A 55 -7.83 -1.26 -10.98
C GLU A 55 -8.80 -2.19 -10.26
N LEU A 56 -8.25 -2.95 -9.31
CA LEU A 56 -9.01 -3.81 -8.40
C LEU A 56 -8.63 -3.49 -6.95
N VAL A 57 -9.63 -3.10 -6.17
CA VAL A 57 -9.50 -2.88 -4.72
C VAL A 57 -10.42 -3.86 -4.01
N ILE A 58 -9.83 -4.69 -3.15
CA ILE A 58 -10.50 -5.79 -2.46
C ILE A 58 -10.09 -5.83 -0.98
N PRO A 59 -10.93 -6.38 -0.10
CA PRO A 59 -10.58 -6.55 1.31
C PRO A 59 -9.43 -7.54 1.52
N SER A 60 -9.32 -8.58 0.68
CA SER A 60 -8.32 -9.63 0.84
C SER A 60 -8.09 -10.43 -0.45
N LEU A 61 -6.87 -10.90 -0.70
CA LEU A 61 -6.62 -11.93 -1.72
C LEU A 61 -7.10 -13.32 -1.28
N TYR A 62 -7.44 -13.52 0.00
CA TYR A 62 -8.01 -14.78 0.51
C TYR A 62 -9.21 -15.27 -0.31
N PHE A 63 -10.07 -14.35 -0.77
CA PHE A 63 -11.25 -14.72 -1.57
C PHE A 63 -10.85 -15.43 -2.87
N PHE A 64 -9.68 -15.12 -3.41
CA PHE A 64 -9.17 -15.68 -4.67
C PHE A 64 -8.25 -16.89 -4.47
N ASP A 65 -8.02 -17.34 -3.23
CA ASP A 65 -7.11 -18.44 -2.86
C ASP A 65 -7.67 -19.83 -3.20
N GLN A 66 -8.16 -19.98 -4.43
CA GLN A 66 -8.73 -21.19 -5.01
C GLN A 66 -8.60 -21.15 -6.55
N PRO A 67 -8.65 -22.29 -7.25
CA PRO A 67 -8.35 -22.36 -8.68
C PRO A 67 -9.17 -21.40 -9.54
N GLU A 68 -10.48 -21.28 -9.30
CA GLU A 68 -11.39 -20.40 -10.04
C GLU A 68 -11.10 -18.92 -9.76
N GLY A 69 -10.72 -18.59 -8.52
CA GLY A 69 -10.35 -17.24 -8.10
C GLY A 69 -9.07 -16.77 -8.80
N TRP A 70 -8.02 -17.60 -8.79
CA TRP A 70 -6.78 -17.31 -9.52
C TRP A 70 -7.00 -17.27 -11.02
N LYS A 71 -7.81 -18.17 -11.59
CA LYS A 71 -8.19 -18.13 -13.00
C LYS A 71 -8.85 -16.80 -13.37
N PHE A 72 -9.76 -16.30 -12.52
CA PHE A 72 -10.37 -14.99 -12.71
C PHE A 72 -9.32 -13.88 -12.64
N LEU A 73 -8.49 -13.81 -11.59
CA LEU A 73 -7.47 -12.77 -11.46
C LEU A 73 -6.48 -12.77 -12.63
N HIS A 74 -6.05 -13.94 -13.09
CA HIS A 74 -5.14 -14.08 -14.23
C HIS A 74 -5.79 -13.66 -15.56
N SER A 75 -7.12 -13.69 -15.66
CA SER A 75 -7.84 -13.19 -16.83
C SER A 75 -7.83 -11.66 -16.96
N LEU A 76 -7.49 -10.93 -15.88
CA LEU A 76 -7.43 -9.46 -15.82
C LEU A 76 -6.13 -8.94 -16.47
N THR A 77 -5.94 -9.23 -17.76
CA THR A 77 -4.67 -8.96 -18.48
C THR A 77 -4.23 -7.48 -18.56
N ASN A 78 -5.16 -6.57 -18.27
CA ASN A 78 -4.97 -5.11 -18.25
C ASN A 78 -4.81 -4.53 -16.84
N LEU A 79 -4.72 -5.37 -15.80
CA LEU A 79 -4.58 -4.90 -14.43
C LEU A 79 -3.27 -4.12 -14.24
N GLU A 80 -3.39 -2.89 -13.76
CA GLU A 80 -2.30 -1.95 -13.48
C GLU A 80 -2.22 -1.59 -11.99
N ILE A 81 -3.31 -1.78 -11.24
CA ILE A 81 -3.43 -1.44 -9.81
C ILE A 81 -4.11 -2.59 -9.07
N LEU A 82 -3.45 -3.09 -8.04
CA LEU A 82 -4.01 -4.06 -7.10
C LEU A 82 -3.86 -3.57 -5.65
N VAL A 83 -4.98 -3.51 -4.94
CA VAL A 83 -5.02 -3.18 -3.51
C VAL A 83 -5.74 -4.30 -2.76
N ALA A 84 -5.07 -4.90 -1.79
CA ALA A 84 -5.64 -5.87 -0.87
C ALA A 84 -5.35 -5.48 0.59
N GLU A 85 -6.41 -5.13 1.32
CA GLU A 85 -6.31 -4.51 2.64
C GLU A 85 -5.87 -5.44 3.77
N TYR A 86 -6.13 -6.75 3.70
CA TYR A 86 -5.62 -7.71 4.68
C TYR A 86 -5.60 -9.11 4.08
N THR A 87 -4.44 -9.75 3.99
CA THR A 87 -4.29 -11.10 3.44
C THR A 87 -3.33 -11.91 4.29
N GLU A 88 -3.74 -13.10 4.72
CA GLU A 88 -2.80 -14.08 5.26
C GLU A 88 -1.90 -14.59 4.12
N ALA A 89 -0.60 -14.38 4.24
CA ALA A 89 0.34 -14.61 3.15
C ALA A 89 0.77 -16.09 3.04
N LYS A 90 -0.13 -16.92 2.53
CA LYS A 90 0.12 -18.33 2.23
C LYS A 90 0.96 -18.48 0.96
N ASP A 91 1.68 -19.59 0.85
CA ASP A 91 2.46 -19.92 -0.35
C ASP A 91 1.60 -19.96 -1.61
N SER A 92 0.33 -20.39 -1.53
CA SER A 92 -0.62 -20.36 -2.65
C SER A 92 -0.89 -18.94 -3.14
N ILE A 93 -0.96 -17.95 -2.23
CA ILE A 93 -1.11 -16.54 -2.58
C ILE A 93 0.13 -16.03 -3.30
N LEU A 94 1.32 -16.31 -2.75
CA LEU A 94 2.59 -15.89 -3.35
C LEU A 94 2.77 -16.52 -4.74
N GLN A 95 2.45 -17.81 -4.87
CA GLN A 95 2.50 -18.54 -6.14
C GLN A 95 1.53 -17.96 -7.18
N GLY A 96 0.31 -17.61 -6.76
CA GLY A 96 -0.70 -17.00 -7.62
C GLY A 96 -0.29 -15.62 -8.13
N LEU A 97 0.29 -14.78 -7.26
CA LEU A 97 0.87 -13.48 -7.64
C LEU A 97 2.06 -13.66 -8.60
N TYR A 98 2.95 -14.61 -8.32
CA TYR A 98 4.13 -14.89 -9.14
C TYR A 98 3.77 -15.29 -10.58
N GLN A 99 2.68 -16.04 -10.74
CA GLN A 99 2.19 -16.49 -12.05
C GLN A 99 1.29 -15.47 -12.75
N ALA A 100 0.95 -14.36 -12.08
CA ALA A 100 -0.01 -13.42 -12.63
C ALA A 100 0.54 -12.71 -13.89
N PRO A 101 -0.17 -12.74 -15.03
CA PRO A 101 0.34 -12.20 -16.31
C PRO A 101 0.45 -10.67 -16.33
N TRP A 102 -0.08 -10.02 -15.30
CA TRP A 102 -0.04 -8.56 -15.11
C TRP A 102 0.98 -8.13 -14.05
N TRP A 103 1.69 -9.04 -13.37
CA TRP A 103 2.61 -8.70 -12.26
C TRP A 103 3.62 -7.61 -12.65
N GLU A 104 4.31 -7.79 -13.77
CA GLU A 104 5.33 -6.84 -14.25
C GLU A 104 4.73 -5.55 -14.86
N LYS A 105 3.41 -5.54 -15.13
CA LYS A 105 2.67 -4.37 -15.63
C LYS A 105 2.13 -3.49 -14.50
N LEU A 106 2.12 -3.98 -13.26
CA LEU A 106 1.62 -3.21 -12.14
C LEU A 106 2.37 -1.89 -12.01
N THR A 107 1.59 -0.83 -11.85
CA THR A 107 2.06 0.51 -11.52
C THR A 107 1.80 0.85 -10.05
N GLN A 108 0.88 0.13 -9.41
CA GLN A 108 0.60 0.25 -7.98
C GLN A 108 0.29 -1.11 -7.38
N LEU A 109 0.94 -1.39 -6.25
CA LEU A 109 0.68 -2.57 -5.45
C LEU A 109 0.56 -2.16 -3.98
N GLU A 110 -0.57 -2.50 -3.37
CA GLU A 110 -0.76 -2.35 -1.93
C GLU A 110 -1.22 -3.67 -1.32
N LEU A 111 -0.41 -4.24 -0.45
CA LEU A 111 -0.72 -5.49 0.24
C LEU A 111 -0.45 -5.34 1.73
N LYS A 112 -1.43 -5.69 2.56
CA LYS A 112 -1.17 -5.95 3.99
C LYS A 112 -1.09 -7.46 4.21
N LEU A 113 0.14 -7.96 4.37
CA LEU A 113 0.46 -9.38 4.39
C LEU A 113 0.67 -9.87 5.82
N ALA A 114 -0.37 -10.39 6.44
CA ALA A 114 -0.28 -10.96 7.77
C ALA A 114 0.43 -12.33 7.73
N SER A 115 1.24 -12.60 8.75
CA SER A 115 1.90 -13.91 8.95
C SER A 115 2.79 -14.37 7.79
N LEU A 116 3.33 -13.43 6.99
CA LEU A 116 4.26 -13.74 5.91
C LEU A 116 5.53 -14.36 6.48
N LYS A 117 5.83 -15.59 6.06
CA LYS A 117 7.09 -16.27 6.38
C LYS A 117 8.11 -15.94 5.30
N ASP A 118 9.39 -15.89 5.70
CA ASP A 118 10.46 -15.94 4.71
C ASP A 118 10.37 -17.27 3.94
N SER A 119 10.25 -17.15 2.62
CA SER A 119 10.06 -18.27 1.72
C SER A 119 10.74 -17.98 0.40
N LYS A 120 11.12 -19.06 -0.31
CA LYS A 120 11.65 -18.94 -1.66
C LYS A 120 10.66 -18.23 -2.60
N LEU A 121 9.36 -18.44 -2.41
CA LEU A 121 8.33 -17.78 -3.23
C LEU A 121 8.31 -16.27 -3.01
N TRP A 122 8.54 -15.79 -1.78
CA TRP A 122 8.72 -14.35 -1.54
C TRP A 122 9.94 -13.82 -2.29
N GLN A 123 11.06 -14.54 -2.25
CA GLN A 123 12.26 -14.14 -2.98
C GLN A 123 12.02 -14.13 -4.49
N ASP A 124 11.35 -15.16 -5.04
CA ASP A 124 11.06 -15.29 -6.47
C ASP A 124 10.15 -14.16 -7.01
N LEU A 125 9.31 -13.54 -6.16
CA LEU A 125 8.47 -12.39 -6.52
C LEU A 125 9.27 -11.10 -6.78
N TRP A 126 10.43 -10.95 -6.14
CA TRP A 126 11.16 -9.67 -6.05
C TRP A 126 12.56 -9.74 -6.64
N LEU A 127 13.33 -10.77 -6.29
CA LEU A 127 14.76 -10.86 -6.60
C LEU A 127 15.01 -10.72 -8.10
N ASP A 128 15.86 -9.76 -8.47
CA ASP A 128 16.27 -9.44 -9.84
C ASP A 128 15.13 -9.13 -10.83
N ARG A 129 13.90 -8.90 -10.33
CA ARG A 129 12.76 -8.49 -11.14
C ARG A 129 12.86 -7.02 -11.50
N SER A 130 12.45 -6.67 -12.72
CA SER A 130 12.23 -5.28 -13.10
C SER A 130 10.74 -4.99 -13.13
N LEU A 131 10.28 -4.17 -12.18
CA LEU A 131 8.85 -3.88 -12.01
C LEU A 131 8.56 -2.42 -12.35
N ASN A 132 7.39 -2.18 -12.97
CA ASN A 132 6.94 -0.84 -13.36
C ASN A 132 6.23 -0.07 -12.24
N LEU A 133 6.39 -0.50 -10.99
CA LEU A 133 5.74 0.06 -9.82
C LEU A 133 6.17 1.52 -9.62
N ARG A 134 5.16 2.38 -9.45
CA ARG A 134 5.30 3.77 -8.98
C ARG A 134 4.95 3.90 -7.51
N ILE A 135 3.99 3.09 -7.06
CA ILE A 135 3.48 3.07 -5.70
C ILE A 135 3.63 1.65 -5.17
N LEU A 136 4.36 1.50 -4.07
CA LEU A 136 4.49 0.22 -3.38
C LEU A 136 4.20 0.41 -1.89
N CYS A 137 3.16 -0.28 -1.42
CA CYS A 137 2.80 -0.32 -0.01
C CYS A 137 2.74 -1.77 0.45
N LEU A 138 3.70 -2.20 1.26
CA LEU A 138 3.72 -3.54 1.85
C LEU A 138 3.75 -3.41 3.36
N PHE A 139 2.70 -3.88 4.03
CA PHE A 139 2.59 -3.79 5.49
C PHE A 139 2.89 -5.13 6.16
N PHE A 140 3.24 -5.09 7.45
CA PHE A 140 3.57 -6.25 8.29
C PHE A 140 4.80 -7.06 7.84
N LEU A 141 5.71 -6.42 7.11
CA LEU A 141 7.03 -6.97 6.82
C LEU A 141 7.98 -6.79 8.00
N ASN A 142 8.79 -7.82 8.26
CA ASN A 142 10.01 -7.70 9.04
C ASN A 142 11.16 -7.17 8.16
N ARG A 143 12.31 -6.92 8.79
CA ARG A 143 13.52 -6.40 8.12
C ARG A 143 13.99 -7.25 6.92
N ASP A 144 14.10 -8.57 7.09
CA ASP A 144 14.68 -9.45 6.06
C ASP A 144 13.78 -9.56 4.83
N LEU A 145 12.46 -9.60 5.05
CA LEU A 145 11.47 -9.58 3.98
C LEU A 145 11.49 -8.25 3.22
N ALA A 146 11.60 -7.12 3.93
CA ALA A 146 11.70 -5.80 3.31
C ALA A 146 12.99 -5.64 2.49
N LYS A 147 14.12 -6.17 2.99
CA LYS A 147 15.39 -6.18 2.25
C LYS A 147 15.25 -6.88 0.90
N THR A 148 14.56 -8.02 0.87
CA THR A 148 14.32 -8.78 -0.37
C THR A 148 13.61 -7.93 -1.44
N VAL A 149 12.66 -7.09 -1.03
CA VAL A 149 11.96 -6.16 -1.94
C VAL A 149 12.93 -5.17 -2.58
N LEU A 150 13.86 -4.62 -1.78
CA LEU A 150 14.86 -3.63 -2.23
C LEU A 150 15.91 -4.22 -3.19
N LEU A 151 15.99 -5.54 -3.34
CA LEU A 151 16.84 -6.20 -4.35
C LEU A 151 16.21 -6.19 -5.76
N SER A 152 14.96 -5.73 -5.89
CA SER A 152 14.29 -5.59 -7.18
C SER A 152 14.75 -4.31 -7.90
N LYS A 153 14.68 -4.30 -9.24
CA LYS A 153 14.84 -3.08 -10.04
C LYS A 153 13.52 -2.34 -10.11
N LEU A 154 13.42 -1.22 -9.39
CA LEU A 154 12.21 -0.38 -9.31
C LEU A 154 12.45 1.04 -9.86
N PRO A 155 12.79 1.19 -11.16
CA PRO A 155 13.25 2.46 -11.73
C PRO A 155 12.17 3.55 -11.78
N ARG A 156 10.91 3.19 -11.52
CA ARG A 156 9.75 4.08 -11.54
C ARG A 156 9.15 4.36 -10.17
N LEU A 157 9.71 3.81 -9.10
CA LEU A 157 9.14 3.92 -7.78
C LEU A 157 9.23 5.36 -7.28
N GLU A 158 8.07 5.94 -6.98
CA GLU A 158 7.93 7.33 -6.52
C GLU A 158 7.50 7.38 -5.06
N TYR A 159 6.70 6.40 -4.61
CA TYR A 159 6.15 6.30 -3.26
C TYR A 159 6.38 4.91 -2.67
N LEU A 160 6.94 4.89 -1.46
CA LEU A 160 7.27 3.66 -0.75
C LEU A 160 6.74 3.64 0.69
N VAL A 161 6.03 2.57 1.03
CA VAL A 161 5.72 2.18 2.41
C VAL A 161 6.14 0.72 2.59
N LEU A 162 7.02 0.44 3.55
CA LEU A 162 7.43 -0.93 3.89
C LEU A 162 7.29 -1.15 5.39
N GLY A 163 6.67 -2.27 5.75
CA GLY A 163 6.70 -2.88 7.07
C GLY A 163 6.15 -2.04 8.23
N THR A 164 6.10 -2.68 9.39
CA THR A 164 5.76 -2.03 10.67
C THR A 164 6.84 -2.25 11.72
N GLU A 165 7.72 -3.24 11.54
CA GLU A 165 8.76 -3.61 12.50
C GLU A 165 10.17 -3.30 11.96
N LEU A 166 10.26 -2.33 11.04
CA LEU A 166 11.55 -1.94 10.47
C LEU A 166 12.32 -1.08 11.47
N GLY A 167 13.49 -1.56 11.89
CA GLY A 167 14.42 -0.83 12.74
C GLY A 167 15.32 0.12 11.96
N ASP A 168 16.24 0.78 12.65
CA ASP A 168 17.14 1.80 12.09
C ASP A 168 18.01 1.29 10.93
N ASP A 169 18.35 0.00 10.94
CA ASP A 169 19.14 -0.66 9.90
C ASP A 169 18.43 -0.74 8.54
N PHE A 170 17.10 -0.64 8.50
CA PHE A 170 16.36 -0.53 7.25
C PHE A 170 16.73 0.73 6.49
N LEU A 171 16.95 1.86 7.16
CA LEU A 171 17.32 3.10 6.48
C LEU A 171 18.72 3.02 5.87
N LEU A 172 19.63 2.26 6.46
CA LEU A 172 20.93 1.96 5.85
C LEU A 172 20.74 1.14 4.56
N GLN A 173 19.92 0.10 4.60
CA GLN A 173 19.62 -0.71 3.41
C GLN A 173 18.94 0.12 2.32
N LEU A 174 18.01 0.99 2.69
CA LEU A 174 17.34 1.89 1.77
C LEU A 174 18.32 2.89 1.15
N SER A 175 19.29 3.39 1.91
CA SER A 175 20.32 4.33 1.44
C SER A 175 21.22 3.76 0.33
N GLU A 176 21.37 2.43 0.31
CA GLU A 176 22.15 1.68 -0.66
C GLU A 176 21.33 1.25 -1.89
N ALA A 177 20.01 1.41 -1.85
CA ALA A 177 19.12 1.02 -2.94
C ALA A 177 19.18 2.01 -4.13
N ASP A 178 19.01 1.49 -5.34
CA ASP A 178 18.90 2.28 -6.57
C ASP A 178 17.43 2.55 -6.90
N LEU A 179 16.89 3.63 -6.32
CA LEU A 179 15.51 4.07 -6.48
C LEU A 179 15.50 5.54 -6.93
N PRO A 180 15.88 5.82 -8.18
CA PRO A 180 16.22 7.17 -8.65
C PRO A 180 15.04 8.15 -8.68
N LEU A 181 13.80 7.64 -8.59
CA LEU A 181 12.57 8.45 -8.59
C LEU A 181 11.85 8.47 -7.24
N LEU A 182 12.42 7.86 -6.18
CA LEU A 182 11.77 7.78 -4.88
C LEU A 182 11.75 9.15 -4.20
N THR A 183 10.65 9.88 -4.33
CA THR A 183 10.51 11.23 -3.76
C THR A 183 9.66 11.26 -2.50
N ASP A 184 8.98 10.16 -2.17
CA ASP A 184 8.01 10.09 -1.10
C ASP A 184 8.13 8.79 -0.31
N LEU A 185 8.45 8.92 0.96
CA LEU A 185 8.72 7.79 1.86
C LEU A 185 7.76 7.84 3.05
N ASP A 186 7.09 6.74 3.35
CA ASP A 186 6.24 6.61 4.52
C ASP A 186 6.87 5.63 5.52
N LEU A 187 7.32 6.19 6.65
CA LEU A 187 7.84 5.48 7.82
C LEU A 187 6.87 5.56 9.01
N SER A 188 5.60 5.89 8.78
CA SER A 188 4.61 6.13 9.84
C SER A 188 4.44 4.96 10.79
N HIS A 189 4.58 3.74 10.25
CA HIS A 189 4.43 2.51 11.00
C HIS A 189 5.74 1.82 11.31
N ALA A 190 6.87 2.33 10.80
CA ALA A 190 8.17 1.72 11.01
C ALA A 190 8.74 2.05 12.39
N ALA A 191 9.34 1.06 13.04
CA ALA A 191 10.00 1.16 14.35
C ALA A 191 11.38 1.85 14.30
N VAL A 192 11.56 2.79 13.37
CA VAL A 192 12.77 3.59 13.19
C VAL A 192 12.80 4.76 14.17
N THR A 193 13.95 5.04 14.76
CA THR A 193 14.14 6.15 15.68
C THR A 193 14.15 7.51 14.97
N GLU A 194 13.82 8.57 15.70
CA GLU A 194 13.95 9.96 15.23
C GLU A 194 15.37 10.23 14.75
N LYS A 195 16.37 9.87 15.56
CA LYS A 195 17.78 10.09 15.23
C LYS A 195 18.18 9.40 13.94
N ALA A 196 17.87 8.11 13.77
CA ALA A 196 18.20 7.39 12.55
C ALA A 196 17.50 7.99 11.31
N THR A 197 16.26 8.45 11.49
CA THR A 197 15.53 9.17 10.42
C THR A 197 16.26 10.44 10.01
N LEU A 198 16.69 11.27 10.98
CA LEU A 198 17.43 12.51 10.71
C LEU A 198 18.82 12.22 10.10
N ASP A 199 19.54 11.23 10.61
CA ASP A 199 20.84 10.82 10.09
C ASP A 199 20.71 10.35 8.63
N PHE A 200 19.70 9.54 8.31
CA PHE A 200 19.39 9.12 6.95
C PHE A 200 19.09 10.32 6.04
N LEU A 201 18.29 11.29 6.50
CA LEU A 201 17.94 12.47 5.72
C LEU A 201 19.14 13.36 5.40
N ASN A 202 20.15 13.38 6.26
CA ASN A 202 21.37 14.17 6.09
C ASN A 202 22.51 13.41 5.38
N ALA A 203 22.41 12.09 5.27
CA ALA A 203 23.42 11.25 4.64
C ALA A 203 23.41 11.36 3.11
N SER A 204 24.60 11.17 2.51
CA SER A 204 24.74 10.98 1.07
C SER A 204 24.12 9.63 0.65
N ARG A 205 23.24 9.65 -0.36
CA ARG A 205 22.48 8.50 -0.84
C ARG A 205 22.53 8.47 -2.38
N PRO A 206 23.61 7.96 -3.00
CA PRO A 206 23.85 8.12 -4.44
C PRO A 206 22.79 7.46 -5.33
N GLY A 207 22.03 6.48 -4.83
CA GLY A 207 20.94 5.83 -5.54
C GLY A 207 19.54 6.41 -5.28
N LEU A 208 19.42 7.41 -4.39
CA LEU A 208 18.14 8.04 -4.03
C LEU A 208 18.16 9.54 -4.37
N PRO A 209 17.05 10.11 -4.86
CA PRO A 209 16.94 11.55 -4.98
C PRO A 209 16.72 12.19 -3.60
N ASN A 210 16.75 13.52 -3.55
CA ASN A 210 16.27 14.24 -2.38
C ASN A 210 14.77 13.96 -2.21
N LEU A 211 14.36 13.50 -1.03
CA LEU A 211 12.95 13.28 -0.72
C LEU A 211 12.21 14.62 -0.74
N ALA A 212 11.09 14.65 -1.46
CA ALA A 212 10.13 15.74 -1.42
C ALA A 212 9.21 15.61 -0.20
N ARG A 213 8.91 14.38 0.21
CA ARG A 213 8.02 14.09 1.33
C ARG A 213 8.49 12.90 2.16
N LEU A 214 8.32 13.04 3.47
CA LEU A 214 8.48 11.95 4.44
C LEU A 214 7.23 11.91 5.32
N ARG A 215 6.71 10.72 5.62
CA ARG A 215 5.71 10.56 6.70
C ARG A 215 6.34 9.80 7.84
N LYS A 216 6.27 10.36 9.05
CA LYS A 216 6.82 9.75 10.26
C LYS A 216 6.16 10.37 11.47
N ARG A 217 5.91 9.56 12.50
CA ARG A 217 5.44 10.04 13.80
C ARG A 217 6.63 10.58 14.57
N PHE A 218 6.57 11.85 14.93
CA PHE A 218 7.49 12.48 15.88
C PHE A 218 6.70 12.80 17.14
N PHE A 219 7.32 12.55 18.29
CA PHE A 219 6.67 12.77 19.58
C PHE A 219 7.43 13.86 20.34
N SER A 220 6.69 14.70 21.06
CA SER A 220 7.25 15.68 21.98
C SER A 220 7.70 14.98 23.27
N GLU A 221 8.36 15.74 24.15
CA GLU A 221 8.65 15.28 25.53
C GLU A 221 7.42 15.45 26.44
N GLN A 222 6.37 16.13 25.97
CA GLN A 222 5.15 16.37 26.73
C GLN A 222 4.30 15.10 26.77
N GLN A 223 3.91 14.69 27.97
CA GLN A 223 3.03 13.56 28.17
C GLN A 223 1.57 14.01 28.25
N ILE A 224 0.70 13.29 27.53
CA ILE A 224 -0.75 13.44 27.59
C ILE A 224 -1.37 12.19 28.19
N GLU A 225 -2.37 12.38 29.05
CA GLU A 225 -3.16 11.28 29.60
C GLU A 225 -4.09 10.72 28.52
N CYS A 226 -4.05 9.40 28.34
CA CYS A 226 -4.91 8.67 27.43
C CYS A 226 -6.09 8.07 28.17
N TYR A 227 -7.24 8.03 27.50
CA TYR A 227 -8.45 7.42 28.01
C TYR A 227 -8.92 6.31 27.06
N ASP A 228 -9.49 5.24 27.60
CA ASP A 228 -10.14 4.21 26.79
C ASP A 228 -11.48 4.70 26.20
N TRP A 229 -12.17 3.82 25.47
CA TRP A 229 -13.46 4.12 24.83
C TRP A 229 -14.59 4.43 25.84
N ASN A 230 -14.41 4.12 27.13
CA ASN A 230 -15.38 4.45 28.19
C ASN A 230 -14.97 5.72 28.98
N GLY A 231 -13.85 6.35 28.62
CA GLY A 231 -13.34 7.56 29.28
C GLY A 231 -12.50 7.29 30.53
N SER A 232 -12.11 6.03 30.79
CA SER A 232 -11.20 5.70 31.90
C SER A 232 -9.76 5.95 31.49
N SER A 233 -8.98 6.58 32.38
CA SER A 233 -7.54 6.78 32.15
C SER A 233 -6.83 5.43 32.00
N VAL A 234 -6.09 5.26 30.91
CA VAL A 234 -5.31 4.06 30.59
C VAL A 234 -3.81 4.30 30.66
N GLY A 235 -3.37 5.51 31.00
CA GLY A 235 -1.97 5.87 31.17
C GLY A 235 -1.58 7.14 30.44
N TYR A 236 -0.28 7.34 30.26
CA TYR A 236 0.29 8.51 29.60
C TYR A 236 1.07 8.10 28.35
N VAL A 237 0.97 8.90 27.31
CA VAL A 237 1.81 8.78 26.11
C VAL A 237 2.41 10.13 25.77
N ASN A 238 3.53 10.14 25.06
CA ASN A 238 4.06 11.40 24.53
C ASN A 238 3.12 11.94 23.44
N GLU A 239 2.89 13.25 23.44
CA GLU A 239 2.08 13.94 22.45
C GLU A 239 2.75 13.87 21.07
N GLU A 240 1.99 13.56 20.02
CA GLU A 240 2.49 13.58 18.65
C GLU A 240 2.62 15.04 18.19
N LEU A 241 3.79 15.41 17.68
CA LEU A 241 4.03 16.76 17.15
C LEU A 241 3.18 17.00 15.89
N SER A 242 2.68 18.22 15.74
CA SER A 242 2.03 18.66 14.51
C SER A 242 3.02 18.85 13.36
N ASP A 243 2.51 18.87 12.12
CA ASP A 243 3.33 19.12 10.93
C ASP A 243 4.13 20.41 11.01
N GLN A 244 3.51 21.46 11.56
CA GLN A 244 4.17 22.76 11.70
C GLN A 244 5.34 22.67 12.68
N GLU A 245 5.15 22.03 13.84
CA GLU A 245 6.22 21.85 14.83
C GLU A 245 7.36 21.00 14.29
N ILE A 246 7.04 19.93 13.56
CA ILE A 246 8.05 19.07 12.92
C ILE A 246 8.85 19.88 11.88
N GLN A 247 8.15 20.66 11.04
CA GLN A 247 8.79 21.49 10.03
C GLN A 247 9.72 22.53 10.66
N GLU A 248 9.28 23.22 11.69
CA GLU A 248 10.05 24.26 12.38
C GLU A 248 11.25 23.67 13.13
N LYS A 249 11.06 22.56 13.84
CA LYS A 249 12.08 21.97 14.71
C LYS A 249 13.17 21.22 13.95
N TYR A 250 12.82 20.50 12.89
CA TYR A 250 13.75 19.55 12.25
C TYR A 250 14.07 19.87 10.79
N PHE A 251 13.17 20.55 10.07
CA PHE A 251 13.23 20.62 8.60
C PHE A 251 13.14 22.04 8.04
N ALA A 252 13.34 23.06 8.86
CA ALA A 252 13.27 24.46 8.44
C ALA A 252 14.24 24.72 7.29
N GLY A 253 13.72 25.22 6.16
CA GLY A 253 14.52 25.56 4.98
C GLY A 253 15.00 24.38 4.10
N THR A 254 14.63 23.14 4.41
CA THR A 254 15.06 21.95 3.64
C THR A 254 14.21 21.69 2.38
N GLY A 255 12.99 22.24 2.32
CA GLY A 255 12.01 21.93 1.27
C GLY A 255 11.31 20.56 1.43
N LEU A 256 11.73 19.73 2.41
CA LEU A 256 11.07 18.48 2.76
C LEU A 256 9.75 18.76 3.48
N LYS A 257 8.66 18.15 3.02
CA LYS A 257 7.38 18.15 3.74
C LYS A 257 7.28 16.91 4.63
N VAL A 258 7.02 17.09 5.92
CA VAL A 258 6.66 15.99 6.83
C VAL A 258 5.16 15.99 7.12
N LEU A 259 4.54 14.82 7.09
CA LEU A 259 3.12 14.62 7.40
C LEU A 259 2.94 13.67 8.60
N PRO A 260 1.85 13.81 9.39
CA PRO A 260 1.62 12.99 10.55
C PRO A 260 1.01 11.65 10.10
N ALA A 261 1.24 10.59 10.88
CA ALA A 261 0.74 9.25 10.52
C ALA A 261 -0.79 9.13 10.64
N SER A 262 -1.40 9.97 11.47
CA SER A 262 -2.83 9.95 11.77
C SER A 262 -3.71 10.21 10.55
N GLU A 263 -3.18 10.83 9.49
CA GLU A 263 -3.90 11.05 8.23
C GLU A 263 -4.19 9.76 7.43
N GLN A 264 -3.50 8.63 7.69
CA GLN A 264 -3.79 7.37 6.97
C GLN A 264 -5.09 6.69 7.43
N LEU A 265 -5.46 6.80 8.71
CA LEU A 265 -6.54 5.99 9.29
C LEU A 265 -7.95 6.50 8.96
N ASN A 266 -8.10 7.78 8.61
CA ASN A 266 -9.41 8.41 8.48
C ASN A 266 -10.04 8.36 7.07
N ILE A 267 -9.37 7.81 6.05
CA ILE A 267 -9.73 8.16 4.66
C ILE A 267 -10.37 7.01 3.84
N ARG A 268 -10.13 5.73 4.14
CA ARG A 268 -10.57 4.63 3.24
C ARG A 268 -12.01 4.13 3.45
N GLY A 269 -12.66 4.50 4.56
CA GLY A 269 -14.03 4.07 4.90
C GLY A 269 -15.14 5.05 4.53
N GLN A 270 -14.84 6.24 4.00
CA GLN A 270 -15.84 7.25 3.67
C GLN A 270 -16.09 7.31 2.15
N ARG A 271 -17.38 7.20 1.77
CA ARG A 271 -17.98 7.10 0.42
C ARG A 271 -17.52 8.08 -0.68
N GLN A 272 -16.52 8.93 -0.46
CA GLN A 272 -16.14 9.99 -1.42
C GLN A 272 -14.65 10.32 -1.59
N ASN A 273 -13.72 9.65 -0.91
CA ASN A 273 -12.32 10.04 -1.07
C ASN A 273 -11.61 9.21 -2.14
N ARG A 274 -11.63 9.80 -3.34
CA ARG A 274 -10.67 9.54 -4.42
C ARG A 274 -9.29 9.32 -3.81
N LEU A 275 -8.61 8.23 -4.20
CA LEU A 275 -7.16 8.07 -4.02
C LEU A 275 -6.49 9.44 -4.18
N ARG A 276 -5.63 9.83 -3.23
CA ARG A 276 -5.02 11.16 -3.21
C ARG A 276 -4.42 11.50 -4.58
N PRO A 277 -4.32 12.77 -5.00
CA PRO A 277 -3.66 13.15 -6.25
C PRO A 277 -2.21 12.65 -6.41
N LEU A 278 -1.54 12.26 -5.31
CA LEU A 278 -0.22 11.60 -5.29
C LEU A 278 -0.31 10.06 -5.24
N GLU A 279 -1.48 9.50 -4.93
CA GLU A 279 -1.83 8.08 -5.09
C GLU A 279 -2.41 7.80 -6.50
N ARG A 280 -2.28 8.77 -7.41
CA ARG A 280 -2.51 8.60 -8.84
C ARG A 280 -1.25 9.05 -9.57
N PRO A 281 -0.72 8.27 -10.52
CA PRO A 281 -0.02 8.82 -11.67
C PRO A 281 -0.70 10.10 -12.14
N ALA A 282 0.03 11.21 -12.22
CA ALA A 282 -0.47 12.36 -12.96
C ALA A 282 -0.93 11.87 -14.34
N PRO A 283 -2.19 12.12 -14.75
CA PRO A 283 -2.62 11.80 -16.10
C PRO A 283 -1.77 12.65 -17.04
N ARG A 284 -0.99 11.98 -17.90
CA ARG A 284 -0.39 12.62 -19.07
C ARG A 284 -1.47 12.89 -20.11
#